data_AF-A0A661PZ75-F1
#
_entry.id   AF-A0A661PZ75-F1
#
_cell.length_a   1.000
_cell.length_b   1.000
_cell.length_c   1.000
_cell.angle_alpha   90.00
_cell.angle_beta   90.00
_cell.angle_gamma   90.00
#
_symmetry.space_group_name_H-M   'P 1'
#
loop_
_entity.id
_entity.type
_entity.pdbx_description
1 polymer ?
#
loop_
_entity_poly.entity_id
_entity_poly.type
_entity_poly.pdbx_seq_one_letter_code
_entity_poly.pdbx_strand_id
1 'polypeptide(L)'
;EQITERGIGNGISLIIFAGIVARMPAAIINSIRLLKTGEMSLFVMLALMVMMAVVLAVIVFVETGHRRIPIQYAKRVVGRKMYGGQSTHLPIKVNTAGVIPPIFASSIIMFPATIANFIDLPIMKKISALFVPSSITYNLFYVALIFIFCYFYTAVTFKPDDVADNLKKYGGYVPGIRPGKKTAEYIDRVLTRLTFWGAVYVSIVCVLPMIFISKFNVPFYFGGTALLIVVGVGIDTIQQIQSHLIVRNYDGLMKKGARGGRH
;
A
#
# COMPACT_ATOMS: atom_id res chain seq x y z
N GLU A 1 16.46 6.22 -8.67
CA GLU A 1 16.39 5.79 -10.09
C GLU A 1 17.18 4.51 -10.32
N GLN A 2 18.49 4.45 -10.03
CA GLN A 2 19.29 3.22 -10.17
C GLN A 2 18.71 1.99 -9.44
N ILE A 3 18.13 2.16 -8.25
CA ILE A 3 17.46 1.07 -7.52
C ILE A 3 16.23 0.56 -8.29
N THR A 4 15.47 1.43 -8.95
CA THR A 4 14.29 1.05 -9.74
C THR A 4 14.70 0.36 -11.05
N GLU A 5 15.80 0.78 -11.68
CA GLU A 5 16.26 0.21 -12.95
C GLU A 5 17.04 -1.10 -12.81
N ARG A 6 17.92 -1.17 -11.81
CA ARG A 6 18.84 -2.31 -11.63
C ARG A 6 18.54 -3.16 -10.40
N GLY A 7 17.64 -2.71 -9.54
CA GLY A 7 17.26 -3.39 -8.31
C GLY A 7 15.89 -4.03 -8.40
N ILE A 8 15.33 -4.34 -7.23
CA ILE A 8 14.00 -4.90 -7.04
C ILE A 8 13.18 -3.85 -6.29
N GLY A 9 11.95 -3.58 -6.71
CA GLY A 9 11.08 -2.61 -6.04
C GLY A 9 11.05 -1.24 -6.70
N ASN A 10 10.22 -0.36 -6.11
CA ASN A 10 10.27 1.06 -6.41
C ASN A 10 11.35 1.72 -5.53
N GLY A 11 12.39 2.28 -6.16
CA GLY A 11 13.52 2.88 -5.46
C GLY A 11 13.14 4.03 -4.52
N ILE A 12 12.13 4.84 -4.85
CA ILE A 12 11.67 5.93 -3.98
C ILE A 12 11.06 5.35 -2.69
N SER A 13 10.19 4.36 -2.82
CA SER A 13 9.55 3.70 -1.69
C SER A 13 10.56 2.98 -0.79
N LEU A 14 11.58 2.35 -1.37
CA LEU A 14 12.66 1.68 -0.63
C LEU A 14 13.55 2.64 0.16
N ILE A 15 13.83 3.84 -0.38
CA ILE A 15 14.60 4.87 0.34
C ILE A 15 13.81 5.35 1.58
N ILE A 16 12.51 5.61 1.42
CA ILE A 16 11.65 6.02 2.53
C ILE A 16 11.55 4.91 3.58
N PHE A 17 11.34 3.67 3.12
CA PHE A 17 11.35 2.47 3.97
C PHE A 17 12.64 2.35 4.78
N ALA A 18 13.80 2.41 4.13
CA ALA A 18 15.09 2.31 4.80
C ALA A 18 15.31 3.44 5.81
N GLY A 19 14.88 4.66 5.50
CA GLY A 19 14.95 5.81 6.40
C GLY A 19 14.11 5.62 7.67
N ILE A 20 12.94 5.00 7.57
CA ILE A 20 12.09 4.67 8.73
C ILE A 20 12.73 3.54 9.53
N VAL A 21 13.13 2.44 8.86
CA VAL A 21 13.70 1.26 9.51
C VAL A 21 15.00 1.59 10.24
N ALA A 22 15.86 2.44 9.68
CA ALA A 22 17.10 2.88 10.30
C ALA A 22 16.90 3.63 11.63
N ARG A 23 15.73 4.25 11.84
CA ARG A 23 15.39 4.96 13.07
C ARG A 23 14.73 4.05 14.13
N MET A 24 14.26 2.86 13.75
CA MET A 24 13.59 1.94 14.67
C MET A 24 14.47 1.49 15.85
N PRO A 25 15.76 1.12 15.66
CA PRO A 25 16.61 0.70 16.78
C PRO A 25 16.75 1.79 17.85
N ALA A 26 16.96 3.04 17.44
CA ALA A 26 17.06 4.17 18.35
C ALA A 26 15.75 4.40 19.13
N ALA A 27 14.60 4.28 18.45
CA ALA A 27 13.28 4.38 19.08
C ALA A 27 13.05 3.31 20.15
N ILE A 28 13.47 2.06 19.90
CA ILE A 28 13.37 0.95 20.86
C ILE A 28 14.26 1.22 22.07
N ILE A 29 15.51 1.63 21.86
CA ILE A 29 16.46 1.95 22.94
C ILE A 29 15.92 3.08 23.82
N ASN A 30 15.38 4.14 23.22
CA ASN A 30 14.78 5.26 23.96
C ASN A 30 13.55 4.81 24.76
N SER A 31 12.70 3.96 24.18
CA SER A 31 11.54 3.39 24.88
C SER A 31 11.95 2.56 26.10
N ILE A 32 13.02 1.76 25.98
CA ILE A 32 13.56 0.98 27.10
C ILE A 32 14.20 1.89 28.16
N ARG A 33 14.84 3.00 27.76
CA ARG A 33 15.37 3.99 28.71
C ARG A 33 14.24 4.65 29.52
N LEU A 34 13.15 5.04 28.87
CA LEU A 34 11.95 5.63 29.49
C LEU A 34 11.30 4.70 30.54
N LEU A 35 11.36 3.38 30.34
CA LEU A 35 10.97 2.42 31.39
C LEU A 35 11.92 2.41 32.57
N LYS A 36 13.24 2.41 32.28
CA LYS A 36 14.27 2.32 33.33
C LYS A 36 14.34 3.58 34.18
N THR A 37 14.01 4.74 33.62
CA THR A 37 13.93 6.01 34.35
C THR A 37 12.62 6.18 35.13
N GLY A 38 11.65 5.27 34.97
CA GLY A 38 10.35 5.34 35.64
C GLY A 38 9.39 6.39 35.08
N GLU A 39 9.76 7.08 34.00
CA GLU A 39 8.91 8.06 33.30
C GLU A 39 7.73 7.38 32.58
N MET A 40 7.85 6.09 32.27
CA MET A 40 6.78 5.27 31.71
C MET A 40 6.47 4.07 32.60
N SER A 41 5.18 3.91 32.96
CA SER A 41 4.70 2.71 33.62
C SER A 41 4.80 1.50 32.70
N LEU A 42 5.21 0.35 33.26
CA LEU A 42 5.25 -0.95 32.57
C LEU A 42 3.89 -1.29 31.94
N PHE A 43 2.79 -0.92 32.59
CA PHE A 43 1.43 -1.14 32.09
C PHE A 43 1.16 -0.37 30.79
N VAL A 44 1.60 0.88 30.71
CA VAL A 44 1.42 1.73 29.51
C VAL A 44 2.25 1.19 28.35
N MET A 45 3.47 0.72 28.61
CA MET A 45 4.29 0.09 27.56
C MET A 45 3.64 -1.19 27.02
N LEU A 46 3.15 -2.07 27.92
CA LEU A 46 2.51 -3.30 27.50
C LEU A 46 1.26 -3.02 26.65
N ALA A 47 0.42 -2.07 27.09
CA ALA A 47 -0.76 -1.64 26.34
C ALA A 47 -0.41 -1.09 24.94
N LEU A 48 0.68 -0.32 24.82
CA LEU A 48 1.17 0.17 23.53
C LEU A 48 1.69 -0.91 22.62
N MET A 49 2.43 -1.88 23.17
CA MET A 49 2.96 -3.00 22.39
C MET A 49 1.81 -3.84 21.82
N VAL A 50 0.78 -4.11 22.63
CA VAL A 50 -0.44 -4.81 22.19
C VAL A 50 -1.17 -3.99 21.13
N MET A 51 -1.36 -2.68 21.34
CA MET A 51 -1.99 -1.80 20.35
C MET A 51 -1.22 -1.80 19.02
N MET A 52 0.11 -1.70 19.06
CA MET A 52 0.96 -1.72 17.87
C MET A 52 0.85 -3.06 17.12
N ALA A 53 0.83 -4.18 17.84
CA ALA A 53 0.63 -5.49 17.24
C ALA A 53 -0.75 -5.62 16.58
N VAL A 54 -1.80 -5.09 17.21
CA VAL A 54 -3.17 -5.07 16.65
C VAL A 54 -3.22 -4.22 15.39
N VAL A 55 -2.68 -2.99 15.41
CA VAL A 55 -2.64 -2.10 14.24
C VAL A 55 -1.86 -2.76 13.10
N LEU A 56 -0.70 -3.36 13.39
CA LEU A 56 0.10 -4.07 12.40
C LEU A 56 -0.65 -5.27 11.80
N ALA A 57 -1.31 -6.07 12.63
CA ALA A 57 -2.12 -7.20 12.18
C ALA A 57 -3.27 -6.74 11.26
N VAL A 58 -3.96 -5.65 11.63
CA VAL A 58 -5.01 -5.05 10.80
C VAL A 58 -4.44 -4.58 9.45
N ILE A 59 -3.27 -3.92 9.46
CA ILE A 59 -2.63 -3.46 8.22
C ILE A 59 -2.29 -4.64 7.31
N VAL A 60 -1.64 -5.67 7.84
CA VAL A 60 -1.26 -6.86 7.08
C VAL A 60 -2.50 -7.58 6.53
N PHE A 61 -3.57 -7.71 7.33
CA PHE A 61 -4.81 -8.35 6.91
C PHE A 61 -5.46 -7.61 5.74
N VAL A 62 -5.51 -6.27 5.78
CA VAL A 62 -6.13 -5.47 4.72
C VAL A 62 -5.25 -5.41 3.47
N GLU A 63 -3.92 -5.23 3.61
CA GLU A 63 -2.98 -5.17 2.48
C GLU A 63 -2.84 -6.50 1.73
N THR A 64 -2.97 -7.63 2.44
CA THR A 64 -3.03 -8.96 1.79
C THR A 64 -4.40 -9.28 1.18
N GLY A 65 -5.42 -8.49 1.49
CA GLY A 65 -6.77 -8.62 0.98
C GLY A 65 -6.86 -8.32 -0.52
N HIS A 66 -7.44 -9.25 -1.28
CA HIS A 66 -7.81 -9.04 -2.68
C HIS A 66 -9.32 -9.29 -2.88
N ARG A 67 -9.93 -8.53 -3.79
CA ARG A 67 -11.21 -8.85 -4.38
C ARG A 67 -10.98 -9.67 -5.64
N ARG A 68 -11.49 -10.91 -5.66
CA ARG A 68 -11.38 -11.81 -6.81
C ARG A 68 -12.54 -11.58 -7.76
N ILE A 69 -12.28 -11.09 -8.98
CA ILE A 69 -13.28 -11.04 -10.05
C ILE A 69 -13.16 -12.33 -10.86
N PRO A 70 -14.18 -13.20 -10.91
CA PRO A 70 -14.12 -14.44 -11.69
C PRO A 70 -14.06 -14.12 -13.18
N ILE A 71 -13.14 -14.77 -13.87
CA ILE A 71 -12.97 -14.68 -15.33
C ILE A 71 -12.95 -16.08 -15.92
N GLN A 72 -13.52 -16.22 -17.11
CA GLN A 72 -13.54 -17.46 -17.86
C GLN A 72 -12.86 -17.23 -19.20
N TYR A 73 -11.97 -18.13 -19.58
CA TYR A 73 -11.39 -18.15 -20.91
C TYR A 73 -12.25 -19.00 -21.84
N ALA A 74 -12.51 -18.49 -23.03
CA ALA A 74 -13.27 -19.19 -24.06
C ALA A 74 -12.62 -20.55 -24.36
N LYS A 75 -13.45 -21.60 -24.36
CA LYS A 75 -13.02 -22.95 -24.72
C LYS A 75 -12.71 -22.98 -26.21
N ARG A 76 -11.56 -23.53 -26.61
CA ARG A 76 -11.27 -23.81 -28.01
C ARG A 76 -11.48 -25.30 -28.25
N VAL A 77 -12.51 -25.65 -29.01
CA VAL A 77 -12.72 -27.03 -29.46
C VAL A 77 -11.82 -27.23 -30.68
N VAL A 78 -10.85 -28.14 -30.57
CA VAL A 78 -10.02 -28.57 -31.71
C VAL A 78 -10.21 -30.07 -31.87
N GLY A 79 -10.87 -30.49 -32.95
CA GLY A 79 -11.24 -31.88 -33.18
C GLY A 79 -12.33 -32.37 -32.20
N ARG A 80 -12.14 -33.55 -31.59
CA ARG A 80 -13.07 -34.15 -30.60
C ARG A 80 -12.69 -33.89 -29.14
N LYS A 81 -11.59 -33.18 -28.87
CA LYS A 81 -11.11 -32.89 -27.51
C LYS A 81 -11.35 -31.42 -27.18
N MET A 82 -12.04 -31.18 -26.06
CA MET A 82 -12.16 -29.85 -25.48
C MET A 82 -10.83 -29.47 -24.82
N TYR A 83 -10.20 -28.41 -25.30
CA TYR A 83 -9.08 -27.77 -24.63
C TYR A 83 -9.55 -26.42 -24.05
N GLY A 84 -9.30 -26.22 -22.75
CA GLY A 84 -9.59 -24.97 -22.07
C GLY A 84 -10.93 -24.92 -21.33
N GLY A 85 -11.29 -23.72 -20.87
CA GLY A 85 -12.44 -23.47 -19.99
C GLY A 85 -12.10 -23.47 -18.50
N GLN A 86 -10.83 -23.24 -18.15
CA GLN A 86 -10.43 -23.09 -16.76
C GLN A 86 -10.97 -21.75 -16.23
N SER A 87 -11.80 -21.82 -15.19
CA SER A 87 -12.19 -20.64 -14.43
C SER A 87 -10.99 -20.14 -13.65
N THR A 88 -10.69 -18.86 -13.79
CA THR A 88 -9.67 -18.18 -13.02
C THR A 88 -10.25 -16.89 -12.45
N HIS A 89 -9.44 -16.10 -11.77
CA HIS A 89 -9.85 -14.83 -11.20
C HIS A 89 -8.82 -13.76 -11.49
N LEU A 90 -9.30 -12.55 -11.73
CA LEU A 90 -8.49 -11.34 -11.73
C LEU A 90 -8.47 -10.81 -10.29
N PRO A 91 -7.33 -10.89 -9.58
CA PRO A 91 -7.21 -10.33 -8.24
C PRO A 91 -7.05 -8.80 -8.32
N ILE A 92 -7.90 -8.07 -7.61
CA ILE A 92 -7.75 -6.62 -7.40
C ILE A 92 -7.45 -6.40 -5.92
N LYS A 93 -6.30 -5.78 -5.59
CA LYS A 93 -5.96 -5.46 -4.19
C LYS A 93 -7.03 -4.54 -3.59
N VAL A 94 -7.33 -4.68 -2.29
CA VAL A 94 -8.26 -3.78 -1.59
C VAL A 94 -7.73 -2.34 -1.61
N ASN A 95 -6.43 -2.18 -1.39
CA ASN A 95 -5.72 -0.91 -1.55
C ASN A 95 -4.90 -0.94 -2.85
N THR A 96 -5.50 -0.54 -3.96
CA THR A 96 -4.79 -0.44 -5.26
C THR A 96 -3.74 0.65 -5.28
N ALA A 97 -3.92 1.70 -4.47
CA ALA A 97 -3.00 2.82 -4.41
C ALA A 97 -1.77 2.57 -3.52
N GLY A 98 -1.84 1.52 -2.70
CA GLY A 98 -0.77 1.13 -1.78
C GLY A 98 -0.42 2.25 -0.80
N VAL A 99 0.88 2.45 -0.62
CA VAL A 99 1.48 3.34 0.39
C VAL A 99 1.67 4.78 -0.09
N ILE A 100 1.55 5.02 -1.40
CA ILE A 100 1.94 6.27 -2.03
C ILE A 100 1.05 7.47 -1.62
N PRO A 101 -0.30 7.34 -1.52
CA PRO A 101 -1.15 8.49 -1.16
C PRO A 101 -0.83 9.12 0.21
N PRO A 102 -0.63 8.36 1.31
CA PRO A 102 -0.19 8.93 2.59
C PRO A 102 1.14 9.67 2.52
N ILE A 103 2.08 9.17 1.71
CA ILE A 103 3.40 9.82 1.51
C ILE A 103 3.20 11.19 0.86
N PHE A 104 2.46 11.27 -0.25
CA PHE A 104 2.21 12.53 -0.94
C PHE A 104 1.43 13.53 -0.08
N ALA A 105 0.41 13.06 0.63
CA ALA A 105 -0.34 13.89 1.56
C ALA A 105 0.58 14.46 2.65
N SER A 106 1.49 13.64 3.22
CA SER A 106 2.43 14.10 4.24
C SER A 106 3.45 15.11 3.68
N SER A 107 3.97 14.91 2.46
CA SER A 107 4.92 15.83 1.85
C SER A 107 4.30 17.20 1.54
N ILE A 108 3.03 17.23 1.12
CA ILE A 108 2.31 18.47 0.82
C ILE A 108 2.08 19.28 2.09
N ILE A 109 1.77 18.62 3.21
CA ILE A 109 1.56 19.33 4.48
C ILE A 109 2.91 19.79 5.07
N MET A 110 3.95 18.96 4.98
CA MET A 110 5.27 19.31 5.51
C MET A 110 5.92 20.48 4.78
N PHE A 111 5.63 20.68 3.50
CA PHE A 111 6.29 21.72 2.70
C PHE A 111 6.00 23.15 3.21
N PRO A 112 4.75 23.61 3.35
CA PRO A 112 4.44 24.91 3.94
C PRO A 112 4.90 25.02 5.40
N ALA A 113 4.75 23.95 6.18
CA ALA A 113 5.18 23.93 7.57
C ALA A 113 6.70 24.18 7.70
N THR A 114 7.49 23.60 6.80
CA THR A 114 8.94 23.80 6.77
C THR A 114 9.29 25.26 6.45
N ILE A 115 8.67 25.84 5.41
CA ILE A 115 8.87 27.26 5.05
C ILE A 115 8.46 28.19 6.19
N ALA A 116 7.33 27.91 6.83
CA ALA A 116 6.82 28.69 7.95
C ALA A 116 7.75 28.69 9.16
N ASN A 117 8.55 27.64 9.37
CA ASN A 117 9.56 27.59 10.42
C ASN A 117 10.81 28.44 10.09
N PHE A 118 11.08 28.72 8.81
CA PHE A 118 12.19 29.60 8.40
C PHE A 118 11.83 31.09 8.39
N ILE A 119 10.53 31.43 8.37
CA ILE A 119 10.05 32.81 8.30
C ILE A 119 9.46 33.22 9.65
N ASP A 120 10.15 34.13 10.33
CA ASP A 120 9.79 34.61 11.68
C ASP A 120 8.66 35.68 11.65
N LEU A 121 7.57 35.41 10.92
CA LEU A 121 6.39 36.28 10.87
C LEU A 121 5.26 35.74 11.77
N PRO A 122 4.56 36.61 12.54
CA PRO A 122 3.50 36.17 13.47
C PRO A 122 2.29 35.52 12.77
N ILE A 123 2.01 35.90 11.52
CA ILE A 123 0.98 35.24 10.68
C ILE A 123 1.44 33.82 10.31
N MET A 124 2.73 33.67 9.98
CA MET A 124 3.30 32.40 9.59
C MET A 124 3.42 31.43 10.78
N LYS A 125 3.65 31.95 11.99
CA LYS A 125 3.58 31.20 13.25
C LYS A 125 2.16 30.73 13.60
N LYS A 126 1.12 31.53 13.31
CA LYS A 126 -0.27 31.09 13.47
C LYS A 126 -0.64 29.99 12.46
N ILE A 127 -0.13 30.08 11.23
CA ILE A 127 -0.32 29.06 10.20
C ILE A 127 0.43 27.77 10.57
N SER A 128 1.70 27.86 11.02
CA SER A 128 2.45 26.67 11.43
C SER A 128 1.85 25.97 12.65
N ALA A 129 1.27 26.73 13.60
CA ALA A 129 0.54 26.17 14.74
C ALA A 129 -0.69 25.33 14.33
N LEU A 130 -1.34 25.66 13.21
CA LEU A 130 -2.46 24.88 12.68
C LEU A 130 -2.02 23.57 12.01
N PHE A 131 -0.78 23.52 11.50
CA PHE A 131 -0.19 22.34 10.85
C PHE A 131 0.64 21.46 11.79
N VAL A 132 0.52 21.66 13.10
CA VAL A 132 1.13 20.75 14.06
C VAL A 132 0.36 19.41 14.04
N PRO A 133 1.07 18.27 13.99
CA PRO A 133 0.51 16.91 14.06
C PRO A 133 -0.54 16.64 15.15
N SER A 134 -0.59 17.45 16.20
CA SER A 134 -1.53 17.31 17.32
C SER A 134 -2.88 18.01 17.10
N SER A 135 -2.99 18.88 16.08
CA SER A 135 -4.19 19.66 15.80
C SER A 135 -5.26 18.84 15.07
N ILE A 136 -6.52 19.01 15.46
CA ILE A 136 -7.67 18.41 14.76
C ILE A 136 -7.73 18.92 13.31
N THR A 137 -7.35 20.18 13.07
CA THR A 137 -7.30 20.78 11.74
C THR A 137 -6.30 20.06 10.84
N TYR A 138 -5.11 19.73 11.36
CA TYR A 138 -4.11 18.94 10.63
C TYR A 138 -4.70 17.59 10.22
N ASN A 139 -5.32 16.87 11.16
CA ASN A 139 -5.90 15.55 10.88
C ASN A 139 -7.00 15.61 9.82
N LEU A 140 -7.86 16.63 9.87
CA LEU A 140 -8.94 16.79 8.89
C LEU A 140 -8.38 17.05 7.47
N PHE A 141 -7.41 17.96 7.34
CA PHE A 141 -6.74 18.22 6.06
C PHE A 141 -5.97 16.99 5.57
N TYR A 142 -5.32 16.27 6.47
CA TYR A 142 -4.57 15.07 6.11
C TYR A 142 -5.48 13.96 5.58
N VAL A 143 -6.62 13.70 6.23
CA VAL A 143 -7.63 12.76 5.73
C VAL A 143 -8.16 13.20 4.38
N ALA A 144 -8.52 14.48 4.21
CA ALA A 144 -9.02 14.97 2.93
C ALA A 144 -8.00 14.77 1.79
N LEU A 145 -6.73 15.06 2.03
CA LEU A 145 -5.65 14.82 1.07
C LEU A 145 -5.47 13.32 0.78
N ILE A 146 -5.50 12.45 1.80
CA ILE A 146 -5.42 11.00 1.59
C ILE A 146 -6.53 10.53 0.64
N PHE A 147 -7.77 10.97 0.84
CA PHE A 147 -8.88 10.61 -0.05
C PHE A 147 -8.60 11.06 -1.49
N ILE A 148 -8.23 12.34 -1.68
CA ILE A 148 -7.93 12.88 -3.01
C ILE A 148 -6.82 12.07 -3.69
N PHE A 149 -5.71 11.82 -2.99
CA PHE A 149 -4.59 11.08 -3.56
C PHE A 149 -4.89 9.59 -3.78
N CYS A 150 -5.70 8.95 -2.95
CA CYS A 150 -6.12 7.56 -3.18
C CYS A 150 -6.92 7.42 -4.48
N TYR A 151 -7.88 8.33 -4.72
CA TYR A 151 -8.66 8.35 -5.96
C TYR A 151 -7.79 8.73 -7.16
N PHE A 152 -7.01 9.81 -7.05
CA PHE A 152 -6.15 10.28 -8.13
C PHE A 152 -5.13 9.20 -8.55
N TYR A 153 -4.41 8.62 -7.59
CA TYR A 153 -3.39 7.62 -7.88
C TYR A 153 -3.99 6.34 -8.45
N THR A 154 -5.14 5.88 -7.93
CA THR A 154 -5.82 4.69 -8.49
C THR A 154 -6.25 4.93 -9.93
N ALA A 155 -6.82 6.08 -10.24
CA ALA A 155 -7.27 6.42 -11.59
C ALA A 155 -6.11 6.53 -12.60
N VAL A 156 -4.95 7.02 -12.16
CA VAL A 156 -3.77 7.14 -13.03
C VAL A 156 -3.10 5.79 -13.29
N THR A 157 -3.06 4.90 -12.29
CA THR A 157 -2.32 3.64 -12.38
C THR A 157 -3.14 2.47 -12.91
N PHE A 158 -4.43 2.41 -12.57
CA PHE A 158 -5.30 1.31 -12.98
C PHE A 158 -6.27 1.80 -14.05
N LYS A 159 -6.05 1.40 -15.30
CA LYS A 159 -6.92 1.72 -16.44
C LYS A 159 -7.88 0.56 -16.74
N PRO A 160 -9.18 0.65 -16.37
CA PRO A 160 -10.13 -0.44 -16.55
C PRO A 160 -10.34 -0.83 -18.02
N ASP A 161 -10.25 0.15 -18.92
CA ASP A 161 -10.37 -0.05 -20.36
C ASP A 161 -9.27 -0.96 -20.90
N ASP A 162 -8.00 -0.69 -20.55
CA ASP A 162 -6.85 -1.50 -20.98
C ASP A 162 -6.94 -2.94 -20.44
N VAL A 163 -7.39 -3.10 -19.19
CA VAL A 163 -7.58 -4.42 -18.57
C VAL A 163 -8.70 -5.19 -19.27
N ALA A 164 -9.81 -4.54 -19.60
CA ALA A 164 -10.92 -5.17 -20.30
C ALA A 164 -10.56 -5.55 -21.74
N ASP A 165 -9.80 -4.71 -22.44
CA ASP A 165 -9.33 -4.98 -23.79
C ASP A 165 -8.30 -6.10 -23.82
N ASN A 166 -7.37 -6.14 -22.85
CA ASN A 166 -6.45 -7.27 -22.70
C ASN A 166 -7.22 -8.57 -22.41
N LEU A 167 -8.19 -8.53 -21.50
CA LEU A 167 -9.03 -9.70 -21.20
C LEU A 167 -9.73 -10.21 -22.47
N LYS A 168 -10.31 -9.30 -23.27
CA LYS A 168 -10.94 -9.63 -24.56
C LYS A 168 -9.94 -10.20 -25.57
N LYS A 169 -8.74 -9.61 -25.70
CA LYS A 169 -7.67 -10.08 -26.61
C LYS A 169 -7.21 -11.50 -26.29
N TYR A 170 -7.11 -11.85 -25.01
CA TYR A 170 -6.75 -13.20 -24.57
C TYR A 170 -7.94 -14.18 -24.53
N GLY A 171 -9.11 -13.81 -25.07
CA GLY A 171 -10.30 -14.65 -25.10
C GLY A 171 -10.95 -14.86 -23.72
N GLY A 172 -10.60 -14.03 -22.74
CA GLY A 172 -11.20 -14.00 -21.42
C GLY A 172 -12.45 -13.13 -21.39
N TYR A 173 -13.38 -13.46 -20.52
CA TYR A 173 -14.55 -12.63 -20.24
C TYR A 173 -15.04 -12.82 -18.80
N VAL A 174 -15.73 -11.81 -18.29
CA VAL A 174 -16.41 -11.89 -16.99
C VAL A 174 -17.80 -12.50 -17.24
N PRO A 175 -18.16 -13.61 -16.57
CA PRO A 175 -19.48 -14.24 -16.75
C PRO A 175 -20.61 -13.24 -16.50
N GLY A 176 -21.58 -13.19 -17.42
CA GLY A 176 -22.74 -12.29 -17.34
C GLY A 176 -22.51 -10.86 -17.85
N ILE A 177 -21.30 -10.51 -18.30
CA ILE A 177 -20.98 -9.16 -18.79
C ILE A 177 -20.38 -9.26 -20.20
N ARG A 178 -20.85 -8.40 -21.12
CA ARG A 178 -20.34 -8.37 -22.50
C ARG A 178 -18.87 -7.91 -22.51
N PRO A 179 -17.96 -8.62 -23.22
CA PRO A 179 -16.55 -8.22 -23.32
C PRO A 179 -16.35 -6.83 -23.94
N GLY A 180 -15.32 -6.11 -23.48
CA GLY A 180 -15.01 -4.73 -23.90
C GLY A 180 -15.59 -3.70 -22.94
N LYS A 181 -16.21 -2.63 -23.46
CA LYS A 181 -16.66 -1.46 -22.68
C LYS A 181 -17.51 -1.80 -21.45
N LYS A 182 -18.42 -2.78 -21.55
CA LYS A 182 -19.24 -3.21 -20.39
C LYS A 182 -18.44 -3.90 -19.29
N THR A 183 -17.36 -4.58 -19.66
CA THR A 183 -16.42 -5.16 -18.69
C THR A 183 -15.59 -4.06 -18.03
N ALA A 184 -15.15 -3.05 -18.79
CA ALA A 184 -14.44 -1.88 -18.24
C ALA A 184 -15.31 -1.10 -17.24
N GLU A 185 -16.56 -0.78 -17.59
CA GLU A 185 -17.54 -0.12 -16.70
C GLU A 185 -17.77 -0.91 -15.40
N TYR A 186 -17.76 -2.24 -15.48
CA TYR A 186 -17.90 -3.09 -14.29
C TYR A 186 -16.65 -3.05 -13.41
N ILE A 187 -15.46 -3.20 -14.00
CA ILE A 187 -14.19 -3.12 -13.28
C ILE A 187 -14.03 -1.75 -12.62
N ASP A 188 -14.35 -0.67 -13.34
CA ASP A 188 -14.32 0.69 -12.83
C ASP A 188 -15.23 0.86 -11.59
N ARG A 189 -16.50 0.45 -11.68
CA ARG A 189 -17.43 0.48 -10.54
C ARG A 189 -16.92 -0.31 -9.34
N VAL A 190 -16.26 -1.44 -9.59
CA VAL A 190 -15.63 -2.27 -8.56
C VAL A 190 -14.48 -1.52 -7.90
N LEU A 191 -13.60 -0.90 -8.69
CA LEU A 191 -12.46 -0.11 -8.22
C LEU A 191 -12.92 1.10 -7.42
N THR A 192 -13.83 1.92 -7.93
CA THR A 192 -14.31 3.12 -7.22
C THR A 192 -14.82 2.79 -5.80
N ARG A 193 -15.56 1.68 -5.66
CA ARG A 193 -16.06 1.21 -4.36
C ARG A 193 -14.95 0.66 -3.47
N LEU A 194 -13.98 -0.06 -4.05
CA LEU A 194 -12.83 -0.55 -3.29
C LEU A 194 -11.95 0.60 -2.82
N THR A 195 -11.64 1.55 -3.69
CA THR A 195 -10.85 2.75 -3.38
C THR A 195 -11.50 3.58 -2.28
N PHE A 196 -12.83 3.68 -2.23
CA PHE A 196 -13.52 4.33 -1.12
C PHE A 196 -13.18 3.68 0.23
N TRP A 197 -13.37 2.36 0.34
CA TRP A 197 -13.06 1.61 1.57
C TRP A 197 -11.56 1.59 1.87
N GLY A 198 -10.72 1.53 0.85
CA GLY A 198 -9.27 1.65 0.96
C GLY A 198 -8.84 3.01 1.54
N ALA A 199 -9.38 4.11 1.02
CA ALA A 199 -9.09 5.45 1.50
C ALA A 199 -9.55 5.67 2.95
N VAL A 200 -10.73 5.13 3.32
CA VAL A 200 -11.20 5.12 4.71
C VAL A 200 -10.23 4.37 5.61
N TYR A 201 -9.84 3.16 5.24
CA TYR A 201 -8.89 2.34 6.00
C TYR A 201 -7.55 3.05 6.18
N VAL A 202 -6.95 3.53 5.09
CA VAL A 202 -5.65 4.22 5.10
C VAL A 202 -5.72 5.46 6.00
N SER A 203 -6.80 6.24 5.89
CA SER A 203 -7.02 7.42 6.72
C SER A 203 -7.11 7.08 8.21
N ILE A 204 -7.86 6.04 8.57
CA ILE A 204 -8.00 5.58 9.96
C ILE A 204 -6.64 5.13 10.50
N VAL A 205 -5.90 4.31 9.76
CA VAL A 205 -4.59 3.80 10.20
C VAL A 205 -3.59 4.94 10.41
N CYS A 206 -3.61 5.95 9.55
CA CYS A 206 -2.71 7.09 9.65
C CYS A 206 -3.06 8.01 10.84
N VAL A 207 -4.34 8.28 11.10
CA VAL A 207 -4.80 9.23 12.13
C VAL A 207 -4.90 8.61 13.52
N LEU A 208 -5.25 7.32 13.62
CA LEU A 208 -5.52 6.65 14.89
C LEU A 208 -4.33 6.76 15.86
N PRO A 209 -3.08 6.43 15.48
CA PRO A 209 -1.94 6.58 16.39
C PRO A 209 -1.68 8.03 16.80
N MET A 210 -2.00 8.99 15.93
CA MET A 210 -1.84 10.43 16.17
C MET A 210 -2.74 10.91 17.32
N ILE A 211 -3.98 10.42 17.35
CA ILE A 211 -4.94 10.71 18.43
C ILE A 211 -4.45 10.11 19.75
N PHE A 212 -3.90 8.88 19.71
CA PHE A 212 -3.36 8.23 20.92
C PHE A 212 -2.15 8.98 21.48
N ILE A 213 -1.22 9.44 20.63
CA ILE A 213 -0.08 10.25 21.04
C ILE A 213 -0.53 11.53 21.74
N SER A 214 -1.49 12.25 21.14
CA SER A 214 -1.99 13.52 21.67
C SER A 214 -2.70 13.36 23.02
N LYS A 215 -3.50 12.30 23.20
CA LYS A 215 -4.25 12.09 24.45
C LYS A 215 -3.45 11.41 25.56
N PHE A 216 -2.54 10.51 25.23
CA PHE A 216 -1.80 9.71 26.23
C PHE A 216 -0.37 10.19 26.46
N ASN A 217 0.11 11.21 25.72
CA ASN A 217 1.45 11.81 25.84
C ASN A 217 2.60 10.79 25.79
N VAL A 218 2.36 9.63 25.17
CA VAL A 218 3.41 8.64 25.00
C VAL A 218 4.18 8.98 23.72
N PRO A 219 5.52 9.07 23.77
CA PRO A 219 6.34 9.25 22.58
C PRO A 219 6.26 8.00 21.68
N PHE A 220 5.18 7.92 20.90
CA PHE A 220 5.03 6.88 19.88
C PHE A 220 5.89 7.28 18.68
N TYR A 221 7.14 6.80 18.70
CA TYR A 221 8.09 7.02 17.61
C TYR A 221 7.68 6.34 16.29
N PHE A 222 6.68 5.46 16.31
CA PHE A 222 6.19 4.69 15.17
C PHE A 222 4.87 5.23 14.62
N GLY A 223 4.82 6.44 14.05
CA GLY A 223 3.58 6.99 13.50
C GLY A 223 2.81 6.03 12.57
N GLY A 224 1.47 6.14 12.51
CA GLY A 224 0.62 5.23 11.72
C GLY A 224 1.01 5.16 10.25
N THR A 225 1.41 6.28 9.67
CA THR A 225 1.95 6.36 8.31
C THR A 225 3.26 5.59 8.16
N ALA A 226 4.15 5.64 9.14
CA ALA A 226 5.42 4.91 9.10
C ALA A 226 5.20 3.38 9.13
N LEU A 227 4.26 2.91 9.95
CA LEU A 227 3.89 1.49 10.00
C LEU A 227 3.28 1.01 8.67
N LEU A 228 2.38 1.79 8.09
CA LEU A 228 1.79 1.50 6.80
C LEU A 228 2.86 1.42 5.71
N ILE A 229 3.85 2.33 5.72
CA ILE A 229 4.97 2.31 4.78
C ILE A 229 5.82 1.04 4.94
N VAL A 230 6.20 0.71 6.17
CA VAL A 230 7.04 -0.46 6.44
C VAL A 230 6.36 -1.75 5.96
N VAL A 231 5.06 -1.92 6.28
CA VAL A 231 4.33 -3.11 5.87
C VAL A 231 4.09 -3.14 4.37
N GLY A 232 3.57 -2.06 3.77
CA GLY A 232 3.21 -2.07 2.35
C GLY A 232 4.42 -2.22 1.43
N VAL A 233 5.50 -1.47 1.69
CA VAL A 233 6.75 -1.60 0.90
C VAL A 233 7.41 -2.96 1.15
N GLY A 234 7.36 -3.47 2.39
CA GLY A 234 7.87 -4.79 2.72
C GLY A 234 7.16 -5.90 1.94
N ILE A 235 5.83 -5.90 1.92
CA ILE A 235 5.02 -6.87 1.17
C ILE A 235 5.29 -6.75 -0.33
N ASP A 236 5.29 -5.53 -0.89
CA ASP A 236 5.53 -5.33 -2.31
C ASP A 236 6.94 -5.80 -2.72
N THR A 237 7.95 -5.55 -1.89
CA THR A 237 9.32 -6.03 -2.15
C THR A 237 9.38 -7.55 -2.16
N ILE A 238 8.75 -8.22 -1.19
CA ILE A 238 8.67 -9.69 -1.14
C ILE A 238 7.94 -10.24 -2.37
N GLN A 239 6.82 -9.63 -2.76
CA GLN A 239 6.05 -10.04 -3.94
C GLN A 239 6.88 -9.93 -5.23
N GLN A 240 7.68 -8.88 -5.37
CA GLN A 240 8.57 -8.72 -6.52
C GLN A 240 9.74 -9.72 -6.50
N ILE A 241 10.33 -10.00 -5.33
CA ILE A 241 11.36 -11.05 -5.22
C ILE A 241 10.78 -12.40 -5.65
N GLN A 242 9.58 -12.75 -5.20
CA GLN A 242 8.91 -13.99 -5.56
C GLN A 242 8.63 -14.09 -7.06
N SER A 243 8.15 -13.00 -7.69
CA SER A 243 7.89 -13.00 -9.14
C SER A 243 9.17 -13.23 -9.96
N HIS A 244 10.29 -12.61 -9.58
CA HIS A 244 11.59 -12.84 -10.23
C HIS A 244 12.10 -14.28 -10.04
N LEU A 245 11.92 -14.88 -8.85
CA LEU A 245 12.33 -16.26 -8.58
C LEU A 245 11.54 -17.28 -9.39
N ILE A 246 10.23 -17.07 -9.57
CA ILE A 246 9.37 -17.95 -10.37
C ILE A 246 9.85 -18.01 -11.82
N VAL A 247 10.20 -16.86 -12.41
CA VAL A 247 10.73 -16.79 -13.78
C VAL A 247 12.05 -17.56 -13.90
N ARG A 248 12.95 -17.41 -12.92
CA ARG A 248 14.24 -18.12 -12.92
C ARG A 248 14.09 -19.64 -12.84
N ASN A 249 13.09 -20.12 -12.09
CA ASN A 249 12.80 -21.56 -12.01
C ASN A 249 12.16 -22.11 -13.30
N TYR A 250 11.52 -21.25 -14.11
CA TYR A 250 10.96 -21.62 -15.42
C TYR A 250 12.06 -21.90 -16.46
N ASP A 251 13.11 -21.09 -16.49
CA ASP A 251 14.27 -21.31 -17.38
C ASP A 251 14.99 -22.64 -17.09
N GLY A 252 15.06 -23.03 -15.82
CA GLY A 252 15.65 -24.31 -15.40
C GLY A 252 14.88 -25.54 -15.91
N LEU A 253 13.56 -25.46 -16.01
CA LEU A 253 12.70 -26.53 -16.54
C LEU A 253 12.76 -26.62 -18.07
N MET A 254 12.76 -25.48 -18.78
CA MET A 254 12.87 -25.47 -20.25
C MET A 254 14.25 -25.95 -20.74
N LYS A 255 15.34 -25.59 -20.04
CA LYS A 255 16.71 -26.01 -20.39
C LYS A 255 16.96 -27.51 -20.13
N LYS A 256 16.22 -28.13 -19.21
CA LYS A 256 16.26 -29.58 -18.96
C LYS A 256 15.52 -30.39 -20.04
N GLY A 257 14.45 -29.85 -20.61
CA GLY A 257 13.70 -30.47 -21.71
C GLY A 257 14.45 -30.46 -23.06
N ALA A 258 15.24 -29.42 -23.33
CA ALA A 258 16.00 -29.29 -24.59
C ALA A 258 17.21 -30.25 -24.71
N ARG A 259 17.61 -30.94 -23.62
CA ARG A 259 18.78 -31.84 -23.60
C ARG A 259 18.43 -33.33 -23.74
N GLY A 260 17.14 -33.68 -23.88
CA GLY A 260 16.67 -35.07 -23.93
C GLY A 260 16.29 -35.60 -25.31
N GLY A 261 16.54 -34.86 -26.39
CA GLY A 261 16.10 -35.22 -27.75
C GLY A 261 17.24 -35.24 -28.75
N ARG A 262 18.21 -36.15 -28.55
CA ARG A 262 19.14 -36.63 -29.58
C ARG A 262 19.86 -37.87 -29.04
N HIS A 263 19.22 -39.02 -29.22
CA HIS A 263 19.80 -40.31 -29.58
C HIS A 263 18.69 -41.20 -30.10
#